data_AF-A0A9D4R4D8-F1
#
_entry.id   AF-A0A9D4R4D8-F1
#
_cell.length_a   1.000
_cell.length_b   1.000
_cell.length_c   1.000
_cell.angle_alpha   90.00
_cell.angle_beta   90.00
_cell.angle_gamma   90.00
#
_symmetry.space_group_name_H-M   'P 1'
#
loop_
_entity.id
_entity.type
_entity.pdbx_description
1 polymer ?
#
loop_
_entity_poly.entity_id
_entity_poly.type
_entity_poly.pdbx_seq_one_letter_code
_entity_poly.pdbx_strand_id
1 'polypeptide(L)'
;MKRIGNLPKTLTYDGKSNWRAFYVKFSKYAEAQRWTAQDCKDNLCWCLTGKAGDFFANLVETYDDMEYFDIIKRFEKRFGYQD
;
A
#
# COMPACT_ATOMS: atom_id res chain seq x y z
N MET A 1 -8.85 5.24 -19.25
CA MET A 1 -8.36 4.29 -18.23
C MET A 1 -7.46 3.26 -18.89
N LYS A 2 -6.13 3.29 -18.62
CA LYS A 2 -5.25 2.19 -19.03
C LYS A 2 -5.66 0.95 -18.23
N ARG A 3 -5.78 -0.21 -18.91
CA ARG A 3 -6.12 -1.48 -18.26
C ARG A 3 -5.12 -1.72 -17.12
N ILE A 4 -5.66 -1.93 -15.93
CA ILE A 4 -4.96 -2.40 -14.73
C ILE A 4 -4.29 -3.72 -15.15
N GLY A 5 -2.95 -3.73 -15.24
CA GLY A 5 -2.22 -4.99 -15.25
C GLY A 5 -2.61 -5.72 -13.97
N ASN A 6 -3.18 -6.92 -14.09
CA ASN A 6 -3.70 -7.68 -12.95
C ASN A 6 -2.67 -7.66 -11.81
N LEU A 7 -3.00 -6.97 -10.71
CA LEU A 7 -2.21 -7.05 -9.49
C LEU A 7 -1.99 -8.53 -9.17
N PRO A 8 -0.77 -8.97 -8.87
CA PRO A 8 -0.54 -10.35 -8.48
C PRO A 8 -1.46 -10.67 -7.29
N LYS A 9 -2.22 -11.77 -7.35
CA LYS A 9 -3.11 -12.18 -6.26
C LYS A 9 -2.37 -12.38 -4.93
N THR A 10 -1.05 -12.55 -4.99
CA THR A 10 -0.14 -12.70 -3.86
C THR A 10 0.35 -11.36 -3.29
N LEU A 11 0.02 -10.24 -3.94
CA LEU A 11 0.40 -8.89 -3.52
C LEU A 11 -0.68 -8.31 -2.61
N THR A 12 -0.86 -8.93 -1.46
CA THR A 12 -1.85 -8.50 -0.45
C THR A 12 -1.19 -8.34 0.91
N TYR A 13 -1.69 -7.39 1.70
CA TYR A 13 -1.24 -7.14 3.06
C TYR A 13 -2.43 -7.00 4.01
N ASP A 14 -2.41 -7.75 5.11
CA ASP A 14 -3.53 -7.86 6.06
C ASP A 14 -3.32 -7.07 7.37
N GLY A 15 -2.12 -6.51 7.56
CA GLY A 15 -1.73 -5.83 8.80
C GLY A 15 -1.17 -6.75 9.88
N LYS A 16 -0.86 -8.01 9.55
CA LYS A 16 -0.24 -8.99 10.47
C LYS A 16 0.95 -9.72 9.86
N SER A 17 0.94 -9.91 8.54
CA SER A 17 2.06 -10.47 7.79
C SER A 17 3.28 -9.54 7.80
N ASN A 18 4.42 -9.99 7.27
CA ASN A 18 5.64 -9.19 7.25
C ASN A 18 5.50 -7.97 6.31
N TRP A 19 5.39 -6.77 6.91
CA TRP A 19 5.23 -5.51 6.16
C TRP A 19 6.39 -5.25 5.18
N ARG A 20 7.63 -5.45 5.61
CA ARG A 20 8.82 -5.20 4.80
C ARG A 20 8.82 -6.04 3.52
N ALA A 21 8.50 -7.33 3.64
CA ALA A 21 8.43 -8.25 2.50
C ALA A 21 7.33 -7.85 1.51
N PHE A 22 6.16 -7.42 1.99
CA PHE A 22 5.11 -6.87 1.14
C PHE A 22 5.58 -5.60 0.42
N TYR A 23 6.10 -4.62 1.16
CA TYR A 23 6.48 -3.32 0.61
C TYR A 23 7.59 -3.42 -0.46
N VAL A 24 8.58 -4.31 -0.26
CA VAL A 24 9.61 -4.58 -1.28
C VAL A 24 9.00 -5.14 -2.57
N LYS A 25 8.05 -6.08 -2.48
CA LYS A 25 7.37 -6.64 -3.66
C LYS A 25 6.53 -5.59 -4.37
N PHE A 26 5.77 -4.80 -3.59
CA PHE A 26 4.91 -3.75 -4.11
C PHE A 26 5.72 -2.67 -4.84
N SER A 27 6.78 -2.16 -4.20
CA SER A 27 7.65 -1.13 -4.79
C SER A 27 8.34 -1.61 -6.06
N LYS A 28 8.83 -2.85 -6.11
CA LYS A 28 9.42 -3.43 -7.32
C LYS A 28 8.41 -3.59 -8.46
N TYR A 29 7.18 -3.97 -8.13
CA TYR A 29 6.11 -4.05 -9.13
C TYR A 29 5.72 -2.67 -9.66
N ALA A 30 5.54 -1.69 -8.76
CA ALA A 30 5.25 -0.31 -9.11
C ALA A 30 6.33 0.31 -10.03
N GLU A 31 7.60 0.05 -9.73
CA GLU A 31 8.75 0.46 -10.55
C GLU A 31 8.66 -0.14 -11.96
N ALA A 32 8.41 -1.44 -12.07
CA ALA A 32 8.26 -2.14 -13.35
C ALA A 32 7.08 -1.61 -14.18
N GLN A 33 5.99 -1.19 -13.53
CA GLN A 33 4.83 -0.58 -14.17
C GLN A 33 4.97 0.93 -14.42
N ARG A 34 6.07 1.54 -13.96
CA ARG A 34 6.32 3.00 -14.02
C ARG A 34 5.19 3.81 -13.38
N TRP A 35 4.70 3.36 -12.25
CA TRP A 35 3.64 4.03 -11.50
C TRP A 35 4.10 5.39 -10.96
N THR A 36 3.21 6.36 -11.07
CA THR A 36 3.33 7.63 -10.36
C THR A 36 3.02 7.44 -8.86
N ALA A 37 3.28 8.44 -8.04
CA ALA A 37 2.89 8.41 -6.63
C ALA A 37 1.36 8.21 -6.45
N GLN A 38 0.56 8.83 -7.31
CA GLN A 38 -0.90 8.66 -7.31
C GLN A 38 -1.28 7.23 -7.70
N ASP A 39 -0.68 6.66 -8.75
CA ASP A 39 -0.92 5.26 -9.13
C ASP A 39 -0.56 4.31 -7.97
N CYS A 40 0.56 4.57 -7.27
CA CYS A 40 0.94 3.80 -6.10
C CYS A 40 -0.08 3.90 -4.97
N LYS A 41 -0.62 5.09 -4.68
CA LYS A 41 -1.67 5.29 -3.66
C LYS A 41 -2.93 4.52 -4.01
N ASP A 42 -3.40 4.64 -5.24
CA ASP A 42 -4.62 3.99 -5.71
C ASP A 42 -4.47 2.46 -5.71
N ASN A 43 -3.31 1.96 -6.18
CA ASN A 43 -3.04 0.51 -6.22
C ASN A 43 -2.72 -0.08 -4.85
N LEU A 44 -2.15 0.71 -3.93
CA LEU A 44 -1.92 0.28 -2.56
C LEU A 44 -3.27 -0.08 -1.91
N CYS A 45 -4.29 0.76 -2.06
CA CYS A 45 -5.63 0.50 -1.50
C CYS A 45 -6.18 -0.90 -1.84
N TRP A 46 -5.99 -1.36 -3.09
CA TRP A 46 -6.45 -2.68 -3.53
C TRP A 46 -5.66 -3.85 -2.94
N CYS A 47 -4.41 -3.61 -2.53
CA CYS A 47 -3.56 -4.62 -1.92
C CYS A 47 -3.85 -4.77 -0.41
N LEU A 48 -4.57 -3.84 0.21
CA LEU A 48 -4.78 -3.83 1.65
C LEU A 48 -6.08 -4.54 2.03
N THR A 49 -5.98 -5.37 3.06
CA THR A 49 -7.09 -6.16 3.61
C THR A 49 -7.04 -6.12 5.13
N GLY A 50 -8.11 -6.56 5.79
CA GLY A 50 -8.16 -6.66 7.25
C GLY A 50 -7.73 -5.37 7.95
N LYS A 51 -6.87 -5.49 8.96
CA LYS A 51 -6.43 -4.36 9.79
C LYS A 51 -5.66 -3.29 9.01
N ALA A 52 -5.00 -3.68 7.92
CA ALA A 52 -4.29 -2.75 7.07
C ALA A 52 -5.24 -1.91 6.22
N GLY A 53 -6.30 -2.54 5.68
CA GLY A 53 -7.36 -1.84 4.96
C GLY A 53 -8.09 -0.85 5.87
N ASP A 54 -8.50 -1.29 7.07
CA ASP A 54 -9.15 -0.43 8.06
C ASP A 54 -8.27 0.78 8.42
N PHE A 55 -6.97 0.56 8.59
CA PHE A 55 -6.04 1.65 8.90
C PHE A 55 -5.90 2.65 7.75
N PHE A 56 -5.82 2.17 6.50
CA PHE A 56 -5.76 3.04 5.33
C PHE A 56 -7.02 3.90 5.20
N ALA A 57 -8.21 3.29 5.33
CA ALA A 57 -9.49 4.01 5.26
C ALA A 57 -9.53 5.15 6.30
N ASN A 58 -9.18 4.87 7.55
CA ASN A 58 -9.12 5.88 8.60
C ASN A 58 -8.12 7.01 8.27
N LEU A 59 -6.96 6.70 7.66
CA LEU A 59 -5.97 7.71 7.30
C LEU A 59 -6.50 8.66 6.21
N VAL A 60 -7.10 8.13 5.15
CA VAL A 60 -7.58 8.96 4.04
C VAL A 60 -8.84 9.74 4.39
N GLU A 61 -9.68 9.22 5.29
CA GLU A 61 -10.83 9.97 5.83
C GLU A 61 -10.41 11.11 6.77
N THR A 62 -9.33 10.91 7.54
CA THR A 62 -8.85 11.92 8.49
C THR A 62 -8.06 13.04 7.80
N TYR A 63 -7.37 12.72 6.69
CA TYR A 63 -6.44 13.62 6.03
C TYR A 63 -6.67 13.60 4.51
N ASP A 64 -7.36 14.63 4.01
CA ASP A 64 -7.81 14.74 2.62
C ASP A 64 -6.64 14.73 1.61
N ASP A 65 -5.54 15.41 1.95
CA ASP A 65 -4.38 15.61 1.07
C ASP A 65 -3.19 14.67 1.37
N MET A 66 -3.46 13.46 1.89
CA MET A 66 -2.34 12.57 2.26
C MET A 66 -1.61 12.01 1.04
N GLU A 67 -0.34 12.36 0.90
CA GLU A 67 0.55 11.86 -0.14
C GLU A 67 0.97 10.41 0.10
N TYR A 68 1.29 9.70 -0.99
CA TYR A 68 1.69 8.27 -0.94
C TYR A 68 2.81 8.01 0.08
N PHE A 69 3.86 8.84 0.09
CA PHE A 69 4.98 8.64 0.99
C PHE A 69 4.62 8.86 2.47
N ASP A 70 3.63 9.71 2.77
CA ASP A 70 3.18 9.92 4.15
C ASP A 70 2.32 8.75 4.63
N ILE A 71 1.55 8.14 3.72
CA ILE A 71 0.87 6.86 3.99
C ILE A 71 1.91 5.79 4.34
N ILE A 72 2.97 5.64 3.52
CA ILE A 72 4.01 4.64 3.77
C ILE A 72 4.69 4.85 5.12
N LYS A 73 5.09 6.08 5.49
CA LYS A 73 5.69 6.37 6.80
C LYS A 73 4.78 5.94 7.95
N ARG A 74 3.46 6.19 7.83
CA ARG A 74 2.48 5.81 8.85
C ARG A 74 2.30 4.29 8.92
N PHE A 75 2.34 3.61 7.78
CA PHE A 75 2.32 2.15 7.71
C PHE A 75 3.59 1.54 8.33
N GLU A 76 4.77 2.04 8.00
CA GLU A 76 6.04 1.61 8.60
C GLU A 76 6.02 1.82 10.12
N LYS A 77 5.55 2.98 10.59
CA LYS A 77 5.43 3.24 12.03
C LYS A 77 4.48 2.27 12.74
N ARG A 78 3.38 1.87 12.09
CA ARG A 78 2.36 1.01 12.70
C ARG A 78 2.69 -0.48 12.60
N PHE A 79 3.24 -0.91 11.46
CA PHE A 79 3.35 -2.32 11.09
C PHE A 79 4.80 -2.78 10.86
N GLY A 80 5.76 -1.87 10.73
CA GLY A 80 7.15 -2.17 10.41
C GLY A 80 7.99 -2.73 11.58
N TYR A 81 7.47 -2.70 12.81
CA TYR A 81 8.14 -3.24 14.00
C TYR A 81 7.75 -4.69 14.34
N GLN A 82 6.92 -5.33 13.52
CA GLN A 82 6.54 -6.73 13.72
C GLN A 82 7.62 -7.63 13.08
N ASP A 83 8.64 -7.98 13.87
CA ASP A 83 9.53 -9.12 13.60
C ASP A 83 9.12 -10.32 14.47
#